data_AF-A0AAD0LRL6-F1
#
_entry.id   AF-A0AAD0LRL6-F1
#
_cell.length_a   1.000
_cell.length_b   1.000
_cell.length_c   1.000
_cell.angle_alpha   90.00
_cell.angle_beta   90.00
_cell.angle_gamma   90.00
#
_symmetry.space_group_name_H-M   'P 1'
#
loop_
_entity.id
_entity.type
_entity.pdbx_description
1 polymer ?
#
loop_
_entity_poly.entity_id
_entity_poly.type
_entity_poly.pdbx_seq_one_letter_code
_entity_poly.pdbx_strand_id
1 'polypeptide(L)'
;MGVIVDSELGLLPDINARKIPYYGEHMLPGNMTLIYASSDKPEIFVNQMLKHCDAMAERGIAEFRKTAPGFLSRLRGQKYGTAICVPIVQKKQK
;
A
#
# COMPACT_ATOMS: atom_id res chain seq x y z
N MET A 1 13.16 -13.63 -5.39
CA MET A 1 12.02 -13.11 -4.61
C MET A 1 11.17 -12.23 -5.50
N GLY A 2 9.85 -12.42 -5.51
CA GLY A 2 8.92 -11.58 -6.26
C GLY A 2 8.36 -10.47 -5.36
N VAL A 3 8.39 -9.22 -5.83
CA VAL A 3 7.77 -8.08 -5.15
C VAL A 3 6.60 -7.60 -6.00
N ILE A 4 5.42 -7.54 -5.41
CA ILE A 4 4.22 -7.06 -6.09
C ILE A 4 4.21 -5.53 -6.03
N VAL A 5 4.05 -4.88 -7.17
CA VAL A 5 3.99 -3.41 -7.29
C VAL A 5 2.79 -2.98 -8.14
N ASP A 6 2.16 -1.88 -7.76
CA ASP A 6 1.01 -1.28 -8.46
C ASP A 6 1.41 -0.17 -9.46
N SER A 7 2.71 0.08 -9.58
CA SER A 7 3.28 1.23 -10.26
C SER A 7 4.18 0.82 -11.42
N GLU A 8 4.43 1.78 -12.33
CA GLU A 8 5.45 1.70 -13.38
C GLU A 8 5.32 0.57 -14.41
N LEU A 9 4.10 0.09 -14.71
CA LEU A 9 3.83 -1.04 -15.63
C LEU A 9 4.74 -1.09 -16.89
N GLY A 10 4.93 0.05 -17.55
CA GLY A 10 5.72 0.15 -18.79
C GLY A 10 7.23 0.02 -18.60
N LEU A 11 7.75 0.30 -17.41
CA LEU A 11 9.18 0.31 -17.08
C LEU A 11 9.65 -0.99 -16.42
N LEU A 12 8.74 -1.79 -15.87
CA LEU A 12 9.06 -3.06 -15.22
C LEU A 12 9.99 -3.99 -16.03
N PRO A 13 9.82 -4.18 -17.36
CA PRO A 13 10.73 -5.02 -18.13
C PRO A 13 12.19 -4.55 -18.07
N ASP A 14 12.41 -3.23 -18.19
CA ASP A 14 13.74 -2.65 -18.17
C ASP A 14 14.32 -2.56 -16.75
N ILE A 15 13.48 -2.32 -15.73
CA ILE A 15 13.86 -2.39 -14.31
C ILE A 15 14.28 -3.81 -13.93
N ASN A 16 13.46 -4.81 -14.27
CA ASN A 16 13.77 -6.22 -14.03
C ASN A 16 14.99 -6.68 -14.82
N ALA A 17 15.28 -6.08 -15.98
CA ALA A 17 16.51 -6.32 -16.73
C ALA A 17 17.72 -5.54 -16.18
N ARG A 18 17.55 -4.69 -15.16
CA ARG A 18 18.57 -3.75 -14.63
C ARG A 18 19.16 -2.84 -15.71
N LYS A 19 18.36 -2.46 -16.70
CA LYS A 19 18.75 -1.46 -17.70
C LYS A 19 18.54 -0.04 -17.20
N ILE A 20 17.51 0.16 -16.37
CA ILE A 20 17.20 1.43 -15.72
C ILE A 20 17.09 1.23 -14.21
N PRO A 21 17.44 2.25 -13.41
CA PRO A 21 17.27 2.20 -11.97
C PRO A 21 15.79 2.13 -11.58
N TYR A 22 15.49 1.44 -10.47
CA TYR A 22 14.13 1.35 -9.93
C TYR A 22 13.81 2.51 -8.98
N TYR A 23 14.83 3.18 -8.44
CA TYR A 23 14.67 4.32 -7.55
C TYR A 23 15.93 5.21 -7.56
N GLY A 24 15.80 6.46 -8.01
CA GLY A 24 16.94 7.37 -8.16
C GLY A 24 18.03 6.75 -9.04
N GLU A 25 19.24 6.60 -8.48
CA GLU A 25 20.38 5.96 -9.15
C GLU A 25 20.56 4.47 -8.76
N HIS A 26 19.59 3.88 -8.05
CA HIS A 26 19.70 2.52 -7.52
C HIS A 26 19.07 1.47 -8.46
N MET A 27 19.86 0.44 -8.79
CA MET A 27 19.41 -0.72 -9.57
C MET A 27 18.71 -1.76 -8.70
N LEU A 28 17.79 -2.52 -9.31
CA LEU A 28 17.08 -3.60 -8.62
C LEU A 28 18.06 -4.74 -8.27
N PRO A 29 18.14 -5.20 -7.01
CA PRO A 29 19.00 -6.30 -6.60
C PRO A 29 18.79 -7.56 -7.46
N GLY A 30 19.88 -8.27 -7.80
CA GLY A 30 19.87 -9.40 -8.75
C GLY A 30 18.94 -10.57 -8.38
N ASN A 31 18.58 -10.70 -7.11
CA ASN A 31 17.71 -11.74 -6.57
C ASN A 31 16.23 -11.33 -6.46
N MET A 32 15.87 -10.15 -6.96
CA MET A 32 14.51 -9.61 -6.92
C MET A 32 13.92 -9.45 -8.33
N THR A 33 12.60 -9.59 -8.42
CA THR A 33 11.80 -9.32 -9.61
C THR A 33 10.55 -8.58 -9.19
N LEU A 34 10.28 -7.44 -9.81
CA LEU A 34 9.03 -6.71 -9.65
C LEU A 34 7.96 -7.37 -10.53
N ILE A 35 6.76 -7.54 -9.97
CA ILE A 35 5.60 -8.13 -10.65
C ILE A 35 4.49 -7.10 -10.55
N TYR A 36 4.07 -6.58 -11.70
CA TYR A 36 2.97 -5.63 -11.73
C TYR A 36 1.67 -6.32 -11.34
N ALA A 37 0.90 -5.66 -10.47
CA ALA A 37 -0.45 -6.05 -10.18
C ALA A 37 -1.33 -4.83 -9.91
N SER A 38 -2.59 -4.89 -10.32
CA SER A 38 -3.56 -3.81 -10.10
C SER A 38 -4.93 -4.42 -9.86
N SER A 39 -5.65 -3.94 -8.84
CA SER A 39 -7.01 -4.40 -8.53
C SER A 39 -8.04 -4.03 -9.61
N ASP A 40 -7.70 -3.11 -10.52
CA ASP A 40 -8.55 -2.69 -11.64
C ASP A 40 -8.64 -3.72 -12.77
N LYS A 41 -7.66 -4.64 -12.89
CA LYS A 41 -7.61 -5.64 -13.97
C LYS A 41 -7.73 -7.07 -13.41
N PRO A 42 -8.78 -7.85 -13.70
CA PRO A 42 -9.04 -9.12 -13.02
C PRO A 42 -8.24 -10.34 -13.55
N GLU A 43 -7.39 -10.15 -14.56
CA GLU A 43 -6.89 -11.22 -15.44
C GLU A 43 -5.84 -12.14 -14.80
N ILE A 44 -5.19 -11.75 -13.70
CA ILE A 44 -4.09 -12.51 -13.07
C ILE A 44 -4.39 -12.75 -11.59
N PHE A 45 -4.00 -13.93 -11.07
CA PHE A 45 -4.16 -14.33 -9.66
C PHE A 45 -3.73 -13.24 -8.66
N VAL A 46 -2.62 -12.56 -8.94
CA VAL A 46 -2.10 -11.49 -8.07
C VAL A 46 -3.07 -10.30 -7.97
N ASN A 47 -3.74 -9.95 -9.07
CA ASN A 47 -4.73 -8.87 -9.08
C ASN A 47 -5.98 -9.26 -8.28
N GLN A 48 -6.36 -10.54 -8.33
CA GLN A 48 -7.47 -11.06 -7.53
C GLN A 48 -7.14 -11.02 -6.04
N MET A 49 -5.88 -11.32 -5.66
CA MET A 49 -5.42 -11.16 -4.29
C MET A 49 -5.51 -9.70 -3.81
N LEU A 50 -5.05 -8.74 -4.63
CA LEU A 50 -5.17 -7.31 -4.29
C LEU A 50 -6.63 -6.90 -4.11
N LYS A 51 -7.51 -7.32 -5.01
CA LYS A 51 -8.95 -7.05 -4.91
C LYS A 51 -9.57 -7.63 -3.63
N HIS A 52 -9.11 -8.79 -3.16
CA HIS A 52 -9.54 -9.34 -1.88
C HIS A 52 -9.00 -8.55 -0.69
N CYS A 53 -7.77 -8.05 -0.74
CA CYS A 53 -7.25 -7.14 0.28
C CYS A 53 -8.08 -5.85 0.37
N ASP A 54 -8.41 -5.24 -0.77
CA ASP A 54 -9.25 -4.04 -0.83
C ASP A 54 -10.63 -4.30 -0.22
N ALA A 55 -11.29 -5.39 -0.63
CA ALA A 55 -12.60 -5.76 -0.09
C ALA A 55 -12.58 -6.04 1.43
N MET A 56 -11.50 -6.61 1.96
CA MET A 56 -11.32 -6.81 3.40
C MET A 56 -11.08 -5.50 4.13
N ALA A 57 -10.28 -4.59 3.56
CA ALA A 57 -10.02 -3.29 4.14
C ALA A 57 -11.31 -2.45 4.22
N GLU A 58 -12.12 -2.44 3.16
CA GLU A 58 -13.43 -1.77 3.15
C GLU A 58 -14.35 -2.28 4.25
N ARG A 59 -14.43 -3.61 4.43
CA ARG A 59 -15.23 -4.21 5.51
C ARG A 59 -14.69 -3.83 6.89
N GLY A 60 -13.37 -3.86 7.08
CA GLY A 60 -12.73 -3.46 8.32
C GLY A 60 -13.01 -2.01 8.67
N ILE A 61 -12.92 -1.11 7.70
CA ILE A 61 -13.25 0.32 7.86
C ILE A 61 -14.74 0.50 8.16
N ALA A 62 -15.63 -0.22 7.48
CA ALA A 62 -17.07 -0.15 7.71
C ALA A 62 -17.43 -0.58 9.13
N GLU A 63 -16.87 -1.69 9.62
CA GLU A 63 -17.05 -2.15 10.99
C GLU A 63 -16.47 -1.15 12.00
N PHE A 64 -15.27 -0.64 11.75
CA PHE A 64 -14.65 0.37 12.61
C PHE A 64 -15.53 1.63 12.77
N ARG A 65 -16.14 2.09 11.67
CA ARG A 65 -17.09 3.22 11.68
C ARG A 65 -18.34 2.92 12.49
N LYS A 66 -18.85 1.68 12.51
CA LYS A 66 -19.99 1.28 13.34
C LYS A 66 -19.62 1.21 14.82
N THR A 67 -18.49 0.62 15.16
CA THR A 67 -18.09 0.40 16.56
C THR A 67 -17.63 1.68 17.24
N ALA A 68 -17.02 2.61 16.50
CA ALA A 68 -16.46 3.83 17.07
C ALA A 68 -16.72 5.07 16.19
N PRO A 69 -18.01 5.47 16.00
CA PRO A 69 -18.40 6.54 15.08
C PRO A 69 -17.82 7.91 15.44
N GLY A 70 -17.42 8.13 16.69
CA GLY A 70 -16.75 9.33 17.17
C GLY A 70 -15.24 9.17 17.40
N PHE A 71 -14.61 8.06 17.02
CA PHE A 71 -13.18 7.88 17.25
C PHE A 71 -12.34 8.87 16.45
N LEU A 72 -12.65 9.01 15.16
CA LEU A 72 -11.94 9.96 14.29
C LEU A 72 -12.13 11.42 14.72
N SER A 73 -13.28 11.79 15.31
CA SER A 73 -13.49 13.13 15.85
C SER A 73 -12.81 13.35 17.21
N ARG A 74 -12.51 12.27 17.95
CA ARG A 74 -11.73 12.31 19.20
C ARG A 74 -10.22 12.32 18.95
N LEU A 75 -9.78 11.88 17.78
CA LEU A 75 -8.40 11.99 17.36
C LEU A 75 -8.04 13.48 17.24
N ARG A 76 -7.33 14.01 18.24
CA ARG A 76 -6.69 15.33 18.17
C ARG A 76 -5.50 15.24 17.23
N GLY A 77 -5.79 15.21 15.93
CA GLY A 77 -4.78 15.23 14.88
C GLY A 77 -4.57 16.63 14.33
N GLN A 78 -3.35 16.91 13.87
CA GLN A 78 -3.07 18.12 13.13
C GLN A 78 -3.40 17.87 11.65
N LYS A 79 -4.15 18.79 11.04
CA LYS A 79 -4.55 18.69 9.63
C LYS A 79 -3.38 19.12 8.74
N TYR A 80 -3.01 18.27 7.78
CA TYR A 80 -2.02 18.55 6.74
C TYR A 80 -2.69 18.33 5.37
N GLY A 81 -3.18 19.42 4.77
CA GLY A 81 -3.98 19.35 3.55
C GLY A 81 -5.27 18.55 3.76
N THR A 82 -5.43 17.44 3.04
CA THR A 82 -6.57 16.51 3.17
C THR A 82 -6.35 15.42 4.22
N ALA A 83 -5.14 15.30 4.78
CA ALA A 83 -4.81 14.30 5.79
C ALA A 83 -4.96 14.84 7.22
N ILE A 84 -5.33 13.96 8.16
CA ILE A 84 -5.32 14.24 9.61
C ILE A 84 -4.22 13.37 10.22
N CYS A 85 -3.16 14.00 10.72
CA CYS A 85 -2.02 13.32 11.34
C CYS A 85 -2.23 13.21 12.85
N VAL A 86 -2.21 12.00 13.37
CA VAL A 86 -2.41 11.74 14.80
C VAL A 86 -1.12 11.18 15.39
N PRO A 87 -0.63 11.71 16.52
CA PRO A 87 0.57 11.18 17.15
C PRO A 87 0.28 9.76 17.69
N ILE A 88 1.11 8.80 17.32
CA ILE A 88 1.07 7.46 17.92
C ILE A 88 1.69 7.58 19.31
N VAL A 89 0.86 7.77 20.33
CA VAL A 89 1.32 7.80 21.72
C VAL A 89 1.61 6.36 22.15
N GLN A 90 2.88 5.97 22.15
CA GLN A 90 3.29 4.72 22.76
C GLN A 90 3.04 4.81 24.27
N LYS A 91 2.09 4.02 24.80
CA LYS A 91 1.99 3.82 26.24
C LYS A 91 3.27 3.13 26.71
N LYS A 92 4.10 3.81 27.49
CA LYS A 92 5.14 3.15 28.30
C LYS A 92 4.43 2.09 29.16
N GLN A 93 4.70 0.81 28.90
CA GLN A 93 4.37 -0.26 29.83
C GLN A 93 5.11 0.04 31.14
N LYS A 94 4.37 0.15 32.24
CA LYS A 94 4.89 0.13 33.61
C LYS A 94 4.85 -1.30 34.11
#